data_AF-A0A7W9LGT7-F1
#
_entry.id   AF-A0A7W9LGT7-F1
#
_cell.length_a   1.000
_cell.length_b   1.000
_cell.length_c   1.000
_cell.angle_alpha   90.00
_cell.angle_beta   90.00
_cell.angle_gamma   90.00
#
_symmetry.space_group_name_H-M   'P 1'
#
loop_
_entity.id
_entity.type
_entity.pdbx_description
1 polymer ?
#
loop_
_entity_poly.entity_id
_entity_poly.type
_entity_poly.pdbx_seq_one_letter_code
_entity_poly.pdbx_strand_id
1 'polypeptide(L)'
;MKEPAQEWLARAVRQVEADPYAIHRLFPQAERRGGPGARRALLGALDGHHAVIRDLYEAGDSGERLAILTVLHELDSEGAAVGLVEDALRTNDARLVAAALGPYGSAWLDDHAFRHGVLKCVFMSIPLAAVAELDRRFDAELARMLSDYATELRAAGRPVPRDVMERI
;
A
#
# COMPACT_ATOMS: atom_id res chain seq x y z
N MET A 1 -29.07 -7.33 -22.76
CA MET A 1 -28.38 -8.24 -21.81
C MET A 1 -27.16 -7.51 -21.26
N LYS A 2 -26.84 -7.66 -19.97
CA LYS A 2 -25.64 -7.03 -19.37
C LYS A 2 -24.40 -7.78 -19.87
N GLU A 3 -23.40 -7.06 -20.37
CA GLU A 3 -22.09 -7.62 -20.78
C GLU A 3 -21.51 -8.46 -19.60
N PRO A 4 -21.06 -9.70 -19.84
CA PRO A 4 -20.38 -10.52 -18.84
C PRO A 4 -19.14 -9.82 -18.27
N ALA A 5 -18.87 -10.02 -16.97
CA ALA A 5 -17.78 -9.34 -16.28
C ALA A 5 -16.40 -9.62 -16.91
N GLN A 6 -16.17 -10.87 -17.31
CA GLN A 6 -14.94 -11.29 -17.98
C GLN A 6 -14.75 -10.64 -19.35
N GLU A 7 -15.83 -10.50 -20.13
CA GLU A 7 -15.78 -9.81 -21.43
C GLU A 7 -15.50 -8.32 -21.26
N TRP A 8 -16.15 -7.68 -20.28
CA TRP A 8 -15.87 -6.29 -19.95
C TRP A 8 -14.41 -6.10 -19.54
N LEU A 9 -13.88 -6.96 -18.67
CA LEU A 9 -12.51 -6.87 -18.16
C LEU A 9 -11.49 -7.06 -19.28
N ALA A 10 -11.64 -8.10 -20.10
CA ALA A 10 -10.75 -8.35 -21.24
C ALA A 10 -10.75 -7.17 -22.23
N ARG A 11 -11.91 -6.57 -22.50
CA ARG A 11 -12.02 -5.37 -23.34
C ARG A 11 -11.37 -4.15 -22.68
N ALA A 12 -11.57 -3.97 -21.38
CA ALA A 12 -11.02 -2.83 -20.62
C ALA A 12 -9.49 -2.90 -20.54
N VAL A 13 -8.92 -4.08 -20.29
CA VAL A 13 -7.46 -4.30 -20.33
C VAL A 13 -6.89 -3.92 -21.69
N ARG A 14 -7.46 -4.42 -22.79
CA ARG A 14 -7.04 -4.03 -24.16
C ARG A 14 -7.13 -2.53 -24.43
N GLN A 15 -8.09 -1.83 -23.82
CA GLN A 15 -8.19 -0.38 -23.94
C GLN A 15 -7.06 0.33 -23.21
N VAL A 16 -6.67 -0.15 -22.03
CA VAL A 16 -5.54 0.41 -21.26
C VAL A 16 -4.21 0.10 -21.93
N GLU A 17 -4.03 -1.11 -22.47
CA GLU A 17 -2.83 -1.48 -23.24
C GLU A 17 -2.64 -0.60 -24.49
N ALA A 18 -3.74 -0.21 -25.14
CA ALA A 18 -3.71 0.66 -26.32
C ALA A 18 -3.58 2.15 -25.98
N ASP A 19 -4.16 2.58 -24.87
CA ASP A 19 -4.13 3.94 -24.35
C ASP A 19 -4.12 3.91 -22.81
N PRO A 20 -2.95 4.09 -22.17
CA PRO A 20 -2.82 4.06 -20.72
C PRO A 20 -3.78 5.02 -20.00
N TYR A 21 -4.11 6.17 -20.61
CA TYR A 21 -5.01 7.15 -20.00
C TYR A 21 -6.47 6.70 -19.98
N ALA A 22 -6.85 5.68 -20.75
CA ALA A 22 -8.17 5.06 -20.65
C ALA A 22 -8.46 4.53 -19.23
N ILE A 23 -7.42 4.23 -18.45
CA ILE A 23 -7.56 3.72 -17.09
C ILE A 23 -8.33 4.68 -16.19
N HIS A 24 -8.17 6.01 -16.33
CA HIS A 24 -8.88 7.00 -15.50
C HIS A 24 -10.41 6.85 -15.60
N ARG A 25 -10.92 6.43 -16.75
CA ARG A 25 -12.35 6.18 -16.96
C ARG A 25 -12.76 4.78 -16.52
N LEU A 26 -11.87 3.79 -16.62
CA LEU A 26 -12.19 2.36 -16.44
C LEU A 26 -12.00 1.89 -14.99
N PHE A 27 -10.99 2.41 -14.29
CA PHE A 27 -10.61 2.00 -12.94
C PHE A 27 -11.72 2.21 -11.88
N PRO A 28 -12.49 3.32 -11.90
CA PRO A 28 -13.61 3.50 -10.96
C PRO A 28 -14.77 2.54 -11.21
N GLN A 29 -14.82 1.90 -12.37
CA GLN A 29 -15.87 0.95 -12.75
C GLN A 29 -15.43 -0.50 -12.55
N ALA A 30 -14.14 -0.74 -12.30
CA ALA A 30 -13.51 -2.04 -12.42
C ALA A 30 -14.18 -3.11 -11.54
N GLU A 31 -14.29 -2.87 -10.24
CA GLU A 31 -14.90 -3.84 -9.32
C GLU A 31 -16.39 -4.08 -9.65
N ARG A 32 -17.13 -3.03 -10.04
CA ARG A 32 -18.56 -3.12 -10.36
C ARG A 32 -18.83 -3.88 -11.66
N ARG A 33 -17.94 -3.76 -12.65
CA ARG A 33 -18.18 -4.29 -14.01
C ARG A 33 -17.33 -5.53 -14.32
N GLY A 34 -16.08 -5.55 -13.89
CA GLY A 34 -15.13 -6.65 -14.08
C GLY A 34 -15.07 -7.63 -12.90
N GLY A 35 -15.63 -7.28 -11.74
CA GLY A 35 -15.63 -8.13 -10.55
C GLY A 35 -14.29 -8.09 -9.78
N PRO A 36 -14.13 -8.99 -8.80
CA PRO A 36 -12.94 -9.04 -7.95
C PRO A 36 -11.64 -9.14 -8.74
N GLY A 37 -10.68 -8.28 -8.42
CA GLY A 37 -9.35 -8.29 -9.06
C GLY A 37 -9.29 -7.54 -10.38
N ALA A 38 -10.39 -6.97 -10.86
CA ALA A 38 -10.42 -6.17 -12.07
C ALA A 38 -9.47 -4.97 -11.98
N ARG A 39 -9.37 -4.30 -10.80
CA ARG A 39 -8.41 -3.21 -10.60
C ARG A 39 -6.97 -3.66 -10.81
N ARG A 40 -6.58 -4.80 -10.21
CA ARG A 40 -5.23 -5.37 -10.39
C ARG A 40 -4.93 -5.68 -11.86
N ALA A 41 -5.90 -6.25 -12.59
CA ALA A 41 -5.70 -6.57 -14.01
C ALA A 41 -5.52 -5.30 -14.86
N LEU A 42 -6.27 -4.23 -14.60
CA LEU A 42 -6.09 -2.95 -15.29
C LEU A 42 -4.76 -2.29 -14.95
N LEU A 43 -4.32 -2.38 -13.70
CA LEU A 43 -3.02 -1.85 -13.28
C LEU A 43 -1.86 -2.61 -13.93
N GLY A 44 -1.97 -3.93 -14.09
CA GLY A 44 -0.97 -4.73 -14.80
C GLY A 44 -0.80 -4.36 -16.27
N ALA A 45 -1.77 -3.65 -16.87
CA ALA A 45 -1.65 -3.10 -18.22
C ALA A 45 -0.89 -1.74 -18.27
N LEU A 46 -0.48 -1.19 -17.13
CA LEU A 46 0.27 0.08 -17.02
C LEU A 46 1.79 -0.13 -16.84
N ASP A 47 2.36 -1.24 -17.28
CA ASP A 47 3.80 -1.51 -17.10
C ASP A 47 4.67 -0.34 -17.62
N GLY A 48 5.52 0.20 -16.74
CA GLY A 48 6.36 1.37 -17.02
C GLY A 48 5.66 2.74 -17.07
N HIS A 49 4.34 2.82 -16.90
CA HIS A 49 3.57 4.08 -16.96
C HIS A 49 3.46 4.81 -15.61
N HIS A 50 4.58 5.05 -14.93
CA HIS A 50 4.63 5.64 -13.58
C HIS A 50 3.88 6.96 -13.42
N ALA A 51 3.91 7.83 -14.44
CA ALA A 51 3.17 9.09 -14.42
C ALA A 51 1.64 8.87 -14.33
N VAL A 52 1.11 7.91 -15.11
CA VAL A 52 -0.32 7.57 -15.09
C VAL A 52 -0.70 6.93 -13.76
N ILE A 53 0.15 6.06 -13.20
CA ILE A 53 -0.07 5.45 -11.88
C ILE A 53 -0.14 6.52 -10.79
N ARG A 54 0.78 7.49 -10.80
CA ARG A 54 0.77 8.62 -9.86
C ARG A 54 -0.50 9.45 -10.00
N ASP A 55 -0.85 9.86 -11.22
CA ASP A 55 -2.03 10.69 -11.47
C ASP A 55 -3.32 9.95 -11.03
N LEU A 56 -3.39 8.63 -11.25
CA LEU A 56 -4.50 7.79 -10.81
C LEU A 56 -4.58 7.67 -9.28
N TYR A 57 -3.44 7.56 -8.59
CA TYR A 57 -3.38 7.54 -7.13
C TYR A 57 -3.83 8.89 -6.53
N GLU A 58 -3.33 10.00 -7.07
CA GLU A 58 -3.64 11.35 -6.58
C GLU A 58 -5.14 11.65 -6.69
N ALA A 59 -5.75 11.31 -7.83
CA ALA A 59 -7.17 11.52 -8.09
C ALA A 59 -8.10 10.48 -7.43
N GLY A 60 -7.55 9.33 -7.01
CA GLY A 60 -8.33 8.17 -6.59
C GLY A 60 -8.86 8.24 -5.16
N ASP A 61 -9.95 7.52 -4.91
CA ASP A 61 -10.48 7.29 -3.55
C ASP A 61 -9.59 6.32 -2.72
N SER A 62 -9.89 6.16 -1.42
CA SER A 62 -9.09 5.26 -0.57
C SER A 62 -9.04 3.82 -1.07
N GLY A 63 -10.10 3.32 -1.71
CA GLY A 63 -10.12 1.96 -2.26
C GLY A 63 -9.30 1.83 -3.55
N GLU A 64 -9.24 2.89 -4.35
CA GLU A 64 -8.41 2.99 -5.55
C GLU A 64 -6.93 3.09 -5.19
N ARG A 65 -6.59 3.98 -4.26
CA ARG A 65 -5.23 4.11 -3.71
C ARG A 65 -4.75 2.79 -3.09
N LEU A 66 -5.61 2.13 -2.32
CA LEU A 66 -5.30 0.83 -1.73
C LEU A 66 -4.98 -0.23 -2.79
N ALA A 67 -5.76 -0.28 -3.88
CA ALA A 67 -5.53 -1.21 -4.97
C ALA A 67 -4.19 -0.96 -5.66
N ILE A 68 -3.80 0.31 -5.86
CA ILE A 68 -2.49 0.70 -6.42
C ILE A 68 -1.35 0.27 -5.51
N LEU A 69 -1.39 0.66 -4.22
CA LEU A 69 -0.33 0.35 -3.25
C LEU A 69 -0.09 -1.17 -3.12
N THR A 70 -1.15 -1.97 -3.14
CA THR A 70 -1.06 -3.43 -2.97
C THR A 70 -0.26 -4.11 -4.08
N VAL A 71 -0.29 -3.58 -5.31
CA VAL A 71 0.38 -4.17 -6.48
C VAL A 71 1.61 -3.39 -6.91
N LEU A 72 2.00 -2.33 -6.18
CA LEU A 72 3.06 -1.42 -6.63
C LEU A 72 4.41 -2.12 -6.85
N HIS A 73 4.70 -3.17 -6.07
CA HIS A 73 5.88 -4.03 -6.24
C HIS A 73 5.92 -4.82 -7.56
N GLU A 74 4.79 -4.98 -8.22
CA GLU A 74 4.69 -5.61 -9.55
C GLU A 74 4.80 -4.58 -10.68
N LEU A 75 4.50 -3.31 -10.40
CA LEU A 75 4.43 -2.24 -11.41
C LEU A 75 5.70 -1.39 -11.50
N ASP A 76 6.50 -1.36 -10.45
CA ASP A 76 7.69 -0.53 -10.37
C ASP A 76 8.82 -1.30 -9.68
N SER A 77 9.85 -1.61 -10.46
CA SER A 77 11.06 -2.30 -10.02
C SER A 77 12.25 -1.36 -9.80
N GLU A 78 12.08 -0.06 -10.01
CA GLU A 78 13.13 0.96 -9.91
C GLU A 78 12.93 1.91 -8.71
N GLY A 79 11.78 1.84 -8.04
CA GLY A 79 11.50 2.66 -6.86
C GLY A 79 11.01 4.08 -7.19
N ALA A 80 10.64 4.33 -8.45
CA ALA A 80 10.17 5.63 -8.92
C ALA A 80 8.88 6.11 -8.22
N ALA A 81 8.05 5.18 -7.73
CA ALA A 81 6.78 5.43 -7.05
C ALA A 81 6.87 5.46 -5.51
N VAL A 82 8.07 5.52 -4.91
CA VAL A 82 8.23 5.57 -3.43
C VAL A 82 7.46 6.73 -2.78
N GLY A 83 7.31 7.85 -3.47
CA GLY A 83 6.51 8.98 -3.01
C GLY A 83 5.04 8.65 -2.73
N LEU A 84 4.46 7.63 -3.39
CA LEU A 84 3.09 7.19 -3.12
C LEU A 84 2.98 6.46 -1.78
N VAL A 85 4.00 5.68 -1.42
CA VAL A 85 4.09 5.03 -0.11
C VAL A 85 4.26 6.05 0.99
N GLU A 86 5.13 7.03 0.79
CA GLU A 86 5.31 8.12 1.77
C GLU A 86 4.02 8.92 1.97
N ASP A 87 3.28 9.22 0.92
CA ASP A 87 1.97 9.86 1.02
C ASP A 87 0.98 9.00 1.82
N ALA A 88 0.89 7.71 1.51
CA ALA A 88 0.03 6.77 2.23
C ALA A 88 0.36 6.73 3.74
N LEU A 89 1.65 6.77 4.10
CA LEU A 89 2.13 6.87 5.48
C LEU A 89 1.78 8.19 6.18
N ARG A 90 1.39 9.26 5.46
CA ARG A 90 0.90 10.52 6.04
C ARG A 90 -0.60 10.49 6.35
N THR A 91 -1.35 9.52 5.81
CA THR A 91 -2.80 9.37 6.03
C THR A 91 -3.15 8.68 7.35
N ASN A 92 -4.40 8.81 7.82
CA ASN A 92 -4.92 8.05 8.97
C ASN A 92 -5.81 6.85 8.54
N ASP A 93 -5.73 6.40 7.28
CA ASP A 93 -6.43 5.19 6.82
C ASP A 93 -5.54 3.97 7.10
N ALA A 94 -5.95 3.12 8.04
CA ALA A 94 -5.17 1.95 8.46
C ALA A 94 -4.87 0.99 7.30
N ARG A 95 -5.74 0.91 6.29
CA ARG A 95 -5.53 0.03 5.13
C ARG A 95 -4.44 0.58 4.23
N LEU A 96 -4.40 1.90 4.03
CA LEU A 96 -3.35 2.54 3.24
C LEU A 96 -2.00 2.44 3.95
N VAL A 97 -1.96 2.68 5.26
CA VAL A 97 -0.73 2.55 6.06
C VAL A 97 -0.20 1.11 6.04
N ALA A 98 -1.08 0.11 6.20
CA ALA A 98 -0.68 -1.29 6.10
C ALA A 98 -0.14 -1.64 4.70
N ALA A 99 -0.82 -1.21 3.63
CA ALA A 99 -0.37 -1.45 2.26
C ALA A 99 0.95 -0.73 1.94
N ALA A 100 1.15 0.47 2.49
CA ALA A 100 2.38 1.24 2.34
C ALA A 100 3.59 0.47 2.90
N LEU A 101 3.44 -0.24 4.01
CA LEU A 101 4.50 -1.10 4.57
C LEU A 101 4.52 -2.53 4.02
N GLY A 102 3.85 -2.77 2.89
CA GLY A 102 3.96 -4.00 2.12
C GLY A 102 5.33 -4.14 1.41
N PRO A 103 5.45 -5.10 0.48
CA PRO A 103 6.73 -5.44 -0.16
C PRO A 103 7.44 -4.23 -0.80
N TYR A 104 6.69 -3.35 -1.47
CA TYR A 104 7.26 -2.20 -2.15
C TYR A 104 7.85 -1.18 -1.17
N GLY A 105 7.10 -0.78 -0.13
CA GLY A 105 7.61 0.17 0.87
C GLY A 105 8.79 -0.40 1.66
N SER A 106 8.76 -1.70 1.97
CA SER A 106 9.90 -2.32 2.64
C SER A 106 11.17 -2.36 1.79
N ALA A 107 11.04 -2.46 0.47
CA ALA A 107 12.15 -2.41 -0.47
C ALA A 107 12.71 -0.99 -0.68
N TRP A 108 11.84 0.03 -0.75
CA TRP A 108 12.23 1.36 -1.25
C TRP A 108 12.22 2.49 -0.22
N LEU A 109 11.53 2.35 0.92
CA LEU A 109 11.63 3.34 1.98
C LEU A 109 13.03 3.36 2.57
N ASP A 110 13.55 4.56 2.83
CA ASP A 110 14.73 4.70 3.66
C ASP A 110 14.47 4.17 5.09
N ASP A 111 15.53 3.95 5.86
CA ASP A 111 15.39 3.37 7.19
C ASP A 111 14.58 4.27 8.14
N HIS A 112 14.66 5.59 7.98
CA HIS A 112 13.95 6.53 8.85
C HIS A 112 12.43 6.44 8.61
N ALA A 113 12.00 6.55 7.37
CA ALA A 113 10.61 6.45 6.96
C ALA A 113 10.02 5.08 7.27
N PHE A 114 10.79 4.00 7.08
CA PHE A 114 10.37 2.65 7.45
C PHE A 114 10.11 2.53 8.96
N ARG A 115 11.05 2.94 9.82
CA ARG A 115 10.90 2.89 11.28
C ARG A 115 9.70 3.70 11.78
N HIS A 116 9.52 4.92 11.25
CA HIS A 116 8.38 5.76 11.59
C HIS A 116 7.05 5.17 11.09
N GLY A 117 7.04 4.52 9.93
CA GLY A 117 5.90 3.74 9.46
C GLY A 117 5.54 2.62 10.44
N VAL A 118 6.53 1.85 10.89
CA VAL A 118 6.32 0.76 11.86
C VAL A 118 5.74 1.29 13.18
N LEU A 119 6.29 2.39 13.73
CA LEU A 119 5.70 3.04 14.90
C LEU A 119 4.25 3.47 14.66
N LYS A 120 3.96 4.01 13.47
CA LYS A 120 2.60 4.40 13.09
C LYS A 120 1.65 3.21 13.07
N CYS A 121 2.10 2.03 12.61
CA CYS A 121 1.30 0.81 12.67
C CYS A 121 0.90 0.49 14.11
N VAL A 122 1.84 0.51 15.06
CA VAL A 122 1.54 0.26 16.47
C VAL A 122 0.55 1.29 17.01
N PHE A 123 0.78 2.58 16.73
CA PHE A 123 -0.12 3.66 17.14
C PHE A 123 -1.56 3.47 16.61
N MET A 124 -1.69 3.02 15.37
CA MET A 124 -2.97 2.78 14.70
C MET A 124 -3.55 1.39 14.96
N SER A 125 -2.94 0.58 15.84
CA SER A 125 -3.33 -0.82 16.10
C SER A 125 -3.34 -1.71 14.85
N ILE A 126 -2.46 -1.43 13.90
CA ILE A 126 -2.19 -2.28 12.74
C ILE A 126 -1.20 -3.37 13.19
N PRO A 127 -1.52 -4.67 13.01
CA PRO A 127 -0.62 -5.75 13.38
C PRO A 127 0.74 -5.64 12.67
N LEU A 128 1.84 -5.82 13.39
CA LEU A 128 3.18 -5.78 12.82
C LEU A 128 3.43 -6.90 11.79
N ALA A 129 2.62 -7.96 11.81
CA ALA A 129 2.61 -9.00 10.77
C ALA A 129 2.22 -8.48 9.37
N ALA A 130 1.60 -7.29 9.27
CA ALA A 130 1.32 -6.65 7.99
C ALA A 130 2.56 -5.96 7.37
N VAL A 131 3.63 -5.76 8.15
CA VAL A 131 4.85 -5.11 7.69
C VAL A 131 5.74 -6.13 7.00
N ALA A 132 5.96 -5.95 5.69
CA ALA A 132 6.81 -6.83 4.91
C ALA A 132 8.28 -6.69 5.32
N GLU A 133 8.99 -7.82 5.37
CA GLU A 133 10.42 -7.90 5.72
C GLU A 133 10.78 -7.21 7.06
N LEU A 134 9.82 -7.13 8.00
CA LEU A 134 10.06 -6.49 9.29
C LEU A 134 11.26 -7.12 9.99
N ASP A 135 11.35 -8.45 10.07
CA ASP A 135 12.47 -9.13 10.73
C ASP A 135 13.82 -8.79 10.09
N ARG A 136 13.87 -8.64 8.76
CA ARG A 136 15.09 -8.29 8.03
C ARG A 136 15.51 -6.84 8.30
N ARG A 137 14.54 -5.93 8.47
CA ARG A 137 14.76 -4.49 8.71
C ARG A 137 14.66 -4.09 10.18
N PHE A 138 14.53 -5.05 11.09
CA PHE A 138 14.42 -4.79 12.52
C PHE A 138 15.80 -4.52 13.13
N ASP A 139 16.20 -3.25 13.12
CA ASP A 139 17.48 -2.83 13.69
C ASP A 139 17.38 -2.33 15.14
N ALA A 140 18.54 -2.03 15.73
CA ALA A 140 18.65 -1.58 17.11
C ALA A 140 17.91 -0.25 17.37
N GLU A 141 17.81 0.62 16.36
CA GLU A 141 17.10 1.89 16.51
C GLU A 141 15.59 1.67 16.53
N LEU A 142 15.07 0.77 15.68
CA LEU A 142 13.67 0.38 15.72
C LEU A 142 13.31 -0.29 17.05
N ALA A 143 14.17 -1.18 17.55
CA ALA A 143 13.99 -1.82 18.86
C ALA A 143 13.94 -0.79 20.00
N ARG A 144 14.84 0.20 19.98
CA ARG A 144 14.87 1.31 20.94
C ARG A 144 13.59 2.13 20.87
N MET A 145 13.17 2.54 19.67
CA MET A 145 11.95 3.33 19.44
C MET A 145 10.69 2.60 19.94
N LEU A 146 10.57 1.30 19.67
CA LEU A 146 9.45 0.49 20.16
C LEU A 146 9.48 0.30 21.68
N SER A 147 10.67 0.18 22.28
CA SER A 147 10.83 0.09 23.74
C SER A 147 10.42 1.38 24.46
N ASP A 148 10.80 2.53 23.90
CA ASP A 148 10.38 3.84 24.40
C ASP A 148 8.86 3.97 24.33
N TYR A 149 8.26 3.65 23.18
CA TYR A 149 6.82 3.69 23.00
C TYR A 149 6.06 2.73 23.94
N ALA A 150 6.59 1.51 24.16
CA ALA A 150 6.01 0.58 25.12
C ALA A 150 6.08 1.12 26.57
N THR A 151 7.14 1.86 26.90
CA THR A 151 7.27 2.54 28.20
C THR A 151 6.24 3.64 28.35
N GLU A 152 6.02 4.45 27.31
CA GLU A 152 4.97 5.48 27.30
C GLU A 152 3.56 4.88 27.47
N LEU A 153 3.26 3.76 26.78
CA LEU A 153 1.99 3.06 26.93
C LEU A 153 1.77 2.60 28.37
N ARG A 154 2.79 1.95 28.97
CA ARG A 154 2.72 1.48 30.37
C ARG A 154 2.54 2.64 31.34
N ALA A 155 3.27 3.74 31.15
CA ALA A 155 3.14 4.93 31.98
C ALA A 155 1.75 5.56 31.89
N ALA A 156 1.10 5.46 30.72
CA ALA A 156 -0.28 5.88 30.51
C ALA A 156 -1.33 4.84 30.95
N GLY A 157 -0.93 3.72 31.57
CA GLY A 157 -1.84 2.64 31.98
C GLY A 157 -2.47 1.87 30.81
N ARG A 158 -1.90 1.97 29.61
CA ARG A 158 -2.35 1.27 28.40
C ARG A 158 -1.57 -0.04 28.22
N PRO A 159 -2.21 -1.14 27.76
CA PRO A 159 -1.51 -2.38 27.49
C PRO A 159 -0.57 -2.21 26.28
N VAL A 160 0.59 -2.88 26.34
CA VAL A 160 1.51 -2.98 25.20
C VAL A 160 1.01 -4.09 24.27
N PRO A 161 0.91 -3.87 22.95
CA PRO A 161 0.53 -4.91 22.00
C PRO A 161 1.47 -6.13 22.05
N ARG A 162 0.92 -7.33 21.88
CA ARG A 162 1.68 -8.59 22.00
C ARG A 162 2.80 -8.70 20.98
N ASP A 163 2.54 -8.34 19.74
CA ASP A 163 3.50 -8.36 18.63
C ASP A 163 4.64 -7.34 18.81
N VAL A 164 4.44 -6.30 19.62
CA VAL A 164 5.53 -5.41 20.10
C VAL A 164 6.33 -6.10 21.20
N MET A 165 5.67 -6.68 22.21
CA MET A 165 6.36 -7.36 23.32
C MET A 165 7.20 -8.56 22.87
N GLU A 166 6.83 -9.22 21.78
CA GLU A 166 7.62 -10.33 21.22
C GLU A 166 8.93 -9.87 20.55
N ARG A 167 9.13 -8.55 20.38
CA ARG A 167 10.26 -7.95 19.66
C ARG A 167 11.20 -7.09 20.52
N ILE A 168 10.84 -6.79 21.77
CA ILE A 168 11.59 -5.90 22.68
C ILE A 168 11.91 -6.56 24.02
#